data_AF-A0A7D3VW59-F1
#
_entry.id   AF-A0A7D3VW59-F1
#
_cell.length_a   1.000
_cell.length_b   1.000
_cell.length_c   1.000
_cell.angle_alpha   90.00
_cell.angle_beta   90.00
_cell.angle_gamma   90.00
#
_symmetry.space_group_name_H-M   'P 1'
#
loop_
_entity.id
_entity.type
_entity.pdbx_description
1 polymer ?
#
loop_
_entity_poly.entity_id
_entity_poly.type
_entity_poly.pdbx_seq_one_letter_code
_entity_poly.pdbx_strand_id
1 'polypeptide(L)'
;MKAPNGKAPLTGSVNANLNLDTGDVTADLKLNPTKGNFQILGFLPVTADIGLVSQGQTTGLYKDGQLTTNSKVITKLSTFNVFGAIPIGGGDQCQTTKPSDITLKSADGQFFDPGVGGKISGTYSLSSIDNCGPLTGILSLFTAGDGNTIDLNLTPKA
;
A
#
# COMPACT_ATOMS: atom_id res chain seq x y z
N MET A 1 -1.57 10.26 -17.12
CA MET A 1 -2.65 9.25 -17.25
C MET A 1 -3.17 8.96 -15.86
N LYS A 2 -4.50 8.82 -15.68
CA LYS A 2 -5.09 8.50 -14.37
C LYS A 2 -4.71 7.06 -14.01
N ALA A 3 -4.25 6.81 -12.78
CA ALA A 3 -4.05 5.45 -12.28
C ALA A 3 -5.34 4.64 -12.53
N PRO A 4 -5.24 3.37 -12.96
CA PRO A 4 -6.40 2.53 -13.21
C PRO A 4 -7.21 2.46 -11.92
N ASN A 5 -8.53 2.71 -12.01
CA ASN A 5 -9.45 2.72 -10.87
C ASN A 5 -9.62 1.30 -10.31
N GLY A 6 -8.58 0.75 -9.69
CA GLY A 6 -8.59 -0.56 -9.09
C GLY A 6 -8.66 -0.50 -7.57
N LYS A 7 -9.15 -1.59 -6.98
CA LYS A 7 -9.14 -1.80 -5.53
C LYS A 7 -8.50 -3.14 -5.25
N ALA A 8 -7.73 -3.20 -4.16
CA ALA A 8 -7.19 -4.43 -3.61
C ALA A 8 -7.46 -4.43 -2.10
N PRO A 9 -8.08 -5.48 -1.54
CA PRO A 9 -8.29 -5.55 -0.10
C PRO A 9 -6.93 -5.71 0.60
N LEU A 10 -6.69 -4.96 1.68
CA LEU A 10 -5.46 -5.10 2.46
C LEU A 10 -5.79 -5.71 3.82
N THR A 11 -4.97 -6.67 4.22
CA THR A 11 -4.99 -7.26 5.56
C THR A 11 -3.56 -7.41 6.03
N GLY A 12 -3.37 -7.50 7.35
CA GLY A 12 -2.03 -7.62 7.90
C GLY A 12 -2.02 -7.49 9.41
N SER A 13 -0.84 -7.23 9.93
CA SER A 13 -0.59 -7.00 11.35
C SER A 13 0.38 -5.84 11.51
N VAL A 14 0.23 -5.13 12.61
CA VAL A 14 1.18 -4.11 13.04
C VAL A 14 1.54 -4.37 14.49
N ASN A 15 2.84 -4.39 14.79
CA ASN A 15 3.33 -4.38 16.17
C ASN A 15 3.84 -2.97 16.45
N ALA A 16 3.11 -2.20 17.26
CA ALA A 16 3.40 -0.80 17.50
C ALA A 16 3.83 -0.55 18.94
N ASN A 17 4.78 0.37 19.12
CA ASN A 17 5.20 0.91 20.39
C ASN A 17 4.92 2.42 20.37
N LEU A 18 4.18 2.89 21.37
CA LEU A 18 3.87 4.29 21.60
C LEU A 18 4.59 4.74 22.87
N ASN A 19 5.47 5.72 22.75
CA ASN A 19 6.00 6.46 23.89
C ASN A 19 4.96 7.49 24.33
N LEU A 20 4.38 7.31 25.52
CA LEU A 20 3.34 8.20 26.04
C LEU A 20 3.87 9.58 26.46
N ASP A 21 5.17 9.70 26.76
CA ASP A 21 5.77 10.96 27.17
C ASP A 21 6.05 11.87 25.97
N THR A 22 6.57 11.29 24.87
CA THR A 22 6.95 12.05 23.66
C THR A 22 5.89 12.01 22.56
N GLY A 23 5.00 11.02 22.59
CA GLY A 23 4.08 10.72 21.50
C GLY A 23 4.71 9.94 20.35
N ASP A 24 6.01 9.61 20.41
CA ASP A 24 6.68 8.91 19.31
C ASP A 24 6.11 7.50 19.12
N VAL A 25 5.87 7.15 17.86
CA VAL A 25 5.39 5.83 17.46
C VAL A 25 6.46 5.14 16.63
N THR A 26 6.78 3.90 16.98
CA THR A 26 7.52 2.98 16.12
C THR A 26 6.68 1.73 15.89
N ALA A 27 6.75 1.15 14.69
CA ALA A 27 5.97 -0.05 14.39
C ALA A 27 6.57 -0.96 13.32
N ASP A 28 6.37 -2.25 13.50
CA ASP A 28 6.66 -3.26 12.49
C ASP A 28 5.38 -3.59 11.71
N LEU A 29 5.29 -3.06 10.49
CA LEU A 29 4.17 -3.29 9.58
C LEU A 29 4.42 -4.55 8.74
N LYS A 30 3.47 -5.48 8.78
CA LYS A 30 3.42 -6.64 7.90
C LYS A 30 2.07 -6.70 7.19
N LEU A 31 2.10 -6.48 5.88
CA LEU A 31 0.92 -6.63 5.02
C LEU A 31 0.94 -8.00 4.34
N ASN A 32 -0.21 -8.65 4.31
CA ASN A 32 -0.38 -9.91 3.59
C ASN A 32 -0.44 -9.64 2.08
N PRO A 33 0.02 -10.58 1.24
CA PRO A 33 -0.21 -10.52 -0.19
C PRO A 33 -1.71 -10.38 -0.50
N THR A 34 -2.01 -9.63 -1.56
CA THR A 34 -3.39 -9.39 -2.00
C THR A 34 -3.50 -9.48 -3.52
N LYS A 35 -4.73 -9.45 -4.03
CA LYS A 35 -5.03 -9.39 -5.45
C LYS A 35 -5.82 -8.13 -5.75
N GLY A 36 -5.32 -7.34 -6.71
CA GLY A 36 -6.00 -6.16 -7.23
C GLY A 36 -6.67 -6.44 -8.56
N ASN A 37 -7.83 -5.80 -8.79
CA ASN A 37 -8.52 -5.79 -10.07
C ASN A 37 -8.48 -4.37 -10.64
N PHE A 38 -8.12 -4.25 -11.92
CA PHE A 38 -7.85 -3.01 -12.61
C PHE A 38 -8.47 -3.04 -14.00
N GLN A 39 -8.68 -1.85 -14.57
CA GLN A 39 -9.06 -1.70 -15.97
C GLN A 39 -8.03 -0.82 -16.65
N ILE A 40 -7.24 -1.40 -17.55
CA ILE A 40 -6.27 -0.66 -18.36
C ILE A 40 -6.89 -0.32 -19.70
N LEU A 41 -6.39 0.75 -20.35
CA LEU A 41 -6.91 1.25 -21.63
C LEU A 41 -8.42 1.57 -21.65
N GLY A 42 -9.06 1.69 -20.48
CA GLY A 42 -10.48 1.99 -20.36
C GLY A 42 -11.44 0.84 -20.71
N PHE A 43 -10.97 -0.37 -21.01
CA PHE A 43 -11.84 -1.52 -21.27
C PHE A 43 -11.23 -2.90 -20.95
N LEU A 44 -9.91 -3.00 -20.81
CA LEU A 44 -9.23 -4.29 -20.66
C LEU A 44 -9.10 -4.64 -19.16
N PRO A 45 -9.82 -5.66 -18.66
CA PRO A 45 -9.72 -6.06 -17.27
C PRO A 45 -8.39 -6.77 -17.02
N VAL A 46 -7.67 -6.32 -16.00
CA VAL A 46 -6.39 -6.88 -15.55
C VAL A 46 -6.47 -7.17 -14.05
N THR A 47 -5.98 -8.35 -13.66
CA THR A 47 -5.75 -8.68 -12.25
C THR A 47 -4.26 -8.71 -11.97
N ALA A 48 -3.84 -8.24 -10.79
CA ALA A 48 -2.45 -8.37 -10.37
C ALA A 48 -2.35 -8.95 -8.95
N ASP A 49 -1.36 -9.82 -8.74
CA ASP A 49 -0.96 -10.26 -7.40
C ASP A 49 0.04 -9.26 -6.81
N ILE A 50 -0.29 -8.69 -5.66
CA ILE A 50 0.37 -7.52 -5.08
C ILE A 50 0.95 -7.90 -3.72
N GLY A 51 2.23 -7.62 -3.52
CA GLY A 51 2.90 -7.66 -2.23
C GLY A 51 3.45 -6.29 -1.85
N LEU A 52 3.20 -5.83 -0.63
CA LEU A 52 3.78 -4.60 -0.09
C LEU A 52 4.85 -4.96 0.94
N VAL A 53 6.11 -4.72 0.60
CA VAL A 53 7.27 -5.15 1.41
C VAL A 53 7.88 -3.93 2.10
N SER A 54 7.72 -3.85 3.41
CA SER A 54 8.29 -2.79 4.25
C SER A 54 9.81 -2.67 4.09
N GLN A 55 10.30 -1.44 3.95
CA GLN A 55 11.70 -1.08 3.76
C GLN A 55 12.26 -0.43 5.05
N GLY A 56 12.07 -1.12 6.18
CA GLY A 56 12.43 -0.63 7.51
C GLY A 56 11.22 -0.45 8.43
N GLN A 57 11.48 0.12 9.60
CA GLN A 57 10.48 0.35 10.63
C GLN A 57 9.56 1.51 10.24
N THR A 58 8.27 1.37 10.51
CA THR A 58 7.31 2.48 10.43
C THR A 58 7.56 3.41 11.61
N THR A 59 7.59 4.72 11.34
CA THR A 59 7.69 5.75 12.38
C THR A 59 6.43 6.59 12.41
N GLY A 60 6.20 7.31 13.48
CA GLY A 60 5.01 8.14 13.59
C GLY A 60 5.02 9.03 14.83
N LEU A 61 3.94 9.79 14.95
CA LEU A 61 3.67 10.69 16.06
C LEU A 61 2.20 10.55 16.42
N TYR A 62 1.95 10.35 17.71
CA TYR A 62 0.65 10.44 18.33
C TYR A 62 0.61 11.71 19.18
N LYS A 63 -0.22 12.67 18.79
CA LYS A 63 -0.31 13.96 19.46
C LYS A 63 -1.72 14.51 19.36
N ASP A 64 -2.20 15.09 20.46
CA ASP A 64 -3.52 15.73 20.56
C ASP A 64 -4.66 14.81 20.09
N GLY A 65 -4.56 13.52 20.43
CA GLY A 65 -5.54 12.51 20.04
C GLY A 65 -5.51 12.09 18.57
N GLN A 66 -4.47 12.47 17.81
CA GLN A 66 -4.32 12.11 16.40
C GLN A 66 -3.05 11.29 16.16
N LEU A 67 -3.18 10.26 15.34
CA LEU A 67 -2.08 9.41 14.91
C LEU A 67 -1.65 9.78 13.48
N THR A 68 -0.36 10.01 13.28
CA THR A 68 0.27 10.07 11.95
C THR A 68 1.41 9.07 11.89
N THR A 69 1.49 8.26 10.84
CA THR A 69 2.59 7.31 10.63
C THR A 69 3.16 7.42 9.22
N ASN A 70 4.41 7.01 9.06
CA ASN A 70 5.13 6.95 7.81
C ASN A 70 5.79 5.57 7.64
N SER A 71 5.50 4.93 6.51
CA SER A 71 6.08 3.64 6.12
C SER A 71 6.68 3.76 4.72
N LYS A 72 7.83 3.12 4.49
CA LYS A 72 8.39 2.92 3.15
C LYS A 72 8.14 1.49 2.69
N VAL A 73 7.61 1.29 1.49
CA VAL A 73 7.33 -0.04 0.95
C VAL A 73 7.78 -0.21 -0.50
N ILE A 74 8.30 -1.38 -0.85
CA ILE A 74 8.43 -1.82 -2.24
C ILE A 74 7.18 -2.59 -2.61
N THR A 75 6.57 -2.25 -3.76
CA THR A 75 5.42 -2.98 -4.29
C THR A 75 5.92 -4.04 -5.26
N LYS A 76 5.66 -5.31 -4.95
CA LYS A 76 5.91 -6.47 -5.80
C LYS A 76 4.64 -6.86 -6.54
N LEU A 77 4.80 -7.25 -7.81
CA LEU A 77 3.72 -7.55 -8.74
C LEU A 77 3.98 -8.91 -9.38
N SER A 78 3.72 -9.98 -8.64
CA SER A 78 4.14 -11.34 -9.02
C SER A 78 3.43 -11.87 -10.26
N THR A 79 2.23 -11.38 -10.55
CA THR A 79 1.45 -11.79 -11.72
C THR A 79 0.64 -10.62 -12.27
N PHE A 80 0.51 -10.53 -13.59
CA PHE A 80 -0.53 -9.76 -14.27
C PHE A 80 -1.31 -10.68 -15.21
N ASN A 81 -2.64 -10.73 -15.08
CA ASN A 81 -3.50 -11.50 -15.98
C ASN A 81 -4.56 -10.61 -16.63
N VAL A 82 -4.78 -10.74 -17.93
CA VAL A 82 -5.97 -10.21 -18.61
C VAL A 82 -7.09 -11.24 -18.57
N PHE A 83 -8.34 -10.75 -18.49
CA PHE A 83 -9.54 -11.59 -18.41
C PHE A 83 -9.47 -12.64 -17.27
N GLY A 84 -8.73 -12.32 -16.20
CA GLY A 84 -8.57 -13.15 -15.01
C GLY A 84 -7.66 -14.38 -15.14
N ALA A 85 -7.17 -14.72 -16.34
CA ALA A 85 -6.46 -15.98 -16.55
C ALA A 85 -5.29 -15.94 -17.54
N ILE A 86 -5.22 -14.97 -18.46
CA ILE A 86 -4.18 -14.95 -19.49
C ILE A 86 -3.00 -14.12 -18.97
N PRO A 87 -1.83 -14.72 -18.70
CA PRO A 87 -0.69 -14.01 -18.14
C PRO A 87 -0.09 -13.04 -19.17
N ILE A 88 0.15 -11.81 -18.74
CA ILE A 88 0.75 -10.74 -19.56
C ILE A 88 2.03 -10.16 -18.95
N GLY A 89 2.43 -10.62 -17.77
CA GLY A 89 3.64 -10.19 -17.09
C GLY A 89 3.67 -10.60 -15.62
N GLY A 90 4.68 -10.14 -14.90
CA GLY A 90 4.94 -10.46 -13.51
C GLY A 90 6.29 -11.17 -13.31
N GLY A 91 6.41 -11.92 -12.23
CA GLY A 91 7.61 -12.64 -11.82
C GLY A 91 8.15 -12.20 -10.46
N ASP A 92 9.08 -12.98 -9.90
CA ASP A 92 9.61 -12.78 -8.53
C ASP A 92 10.38 -11.47 -8.36
N GLN A 93 10.91 -10.93 -9.46
CA GLN A 93 11.67 -9.68 -9.51
C GLN A 93 10.82 -8.49 -10.01
N CYS A 94 9.56 -8.72 -10.41
CA CYS A 94 8.68 -7.67 -10.88
C CYS A 94 8.26 -6.76 -9.73
N GLN A 95 8.77 -5.53 -9.69
CA GLN A 95 8.53 -4.60 -8.58
C GLN A 95 8.76 -3.14 -8.96
N THR A 96 8.29 -2.24 -8.10
CA THR A 96 8.60 -0.80 -8.17
C THR A 96 10.09 -0.54 -8.04
N THR A 97 10.63 0.35 -8.88
CA THR A 97 12.05 0.74 -8.91
C THR A 97 12.48 1.57 -7.70
N LYS A 98 11.54 2.25 -7.05
CA LYS A 98 11.75 3.02 -5.80
C LYS A 98 10.67 2.70 -4.78
N PRO A 99 10.97 2.70 -3.48
CA PRO A 99 9.97 2.58 -2.44
C PRO A 99 8.93 3.69 -2.51
N SER A 100 7.68 3.36 -2.20
CA SER A 100 6.62 4.32 -1.93
C SER A 100 6.70 4.79 -0.48
N ASP A 101 6.64 6.10 -0.28
CA ASP A 101 6.37 6.71 1.02
C ASP A 101 4.85 6.72 1.27
N ILE A 102 4.41 5.99 2.28
CA ILE A 102 3.01 5.91 2.69
C ILE A 102 2.87 6.65 4.02
N THR A 103 2.18 7.80 3.98
CA THR A 103 1.82 8.54 5.19
C THR A 103 0.36 8.29 5.51
N LEU A 104 0.07 7.71 6.67
CA LEU A 104 -1.30 7.45 7.13
C LEU A 104 -1.64 8.37 8.29
N LYS A 105 -2.90 8.81 8.35
CA LYS A 105 -3.43 9.64 9.43
C LYS A 105 -4.76 9.11 9.92
N SER A 106 -5.01 9.20 11.22
CA SER A 106 -6.36 9.09 11.77
C SER A 106 -7.27 10.17 11.19
N ALA A 107 -8.58 9.94 11.23
CA ALA A 107 -9.55 10.90 10.69
C ALA A 107 -9.43 12.27 11.37
N ASP A 108 -9.39 13.33 10.56
CA ASP A 108 -9.26 14.71 11.05
C ASP A 108 -10.40 15.06 12.01
N GLY A 109 -10.06 15.71 13.12
CA GLY A 109 -11.02 16.15 14.14
C GLY A 109 -11.68 15.01 14.93
N GLN A 110 -11.22 13.76 14.78
CA GLN A 110 -11.66 12.62 15.57
C GLN A 110 -10.53 12.16 16.50
N PHE A 111 -10.89 11.88 17.75
CA PHE A 111 -9.97 11.28 18.70
C PHE A 111 -9.69 9.82 18.31
N PHE A 112 -8.43 9.49 18.10
CA PHE A 112 -7.94 8.13 17.88
C PHE A 112 -7.53 7.52 19.22
N ASP A 113 -8.24 6.50 19.67
CA ASP A 113 -7.89 5.75 20.89
C ASP A 113 -6.96 4.58 20.53
N PRO A 114 -5.67 4.60 20.93
CA PRO A 114 -4.74 3.51 20.63
C PRO A 114 -5.17 2.14 21.21
N GLY A 115 -5.98 2.14 22.28
CA GLY A 115 -6.50 0.92 22.91
C GLY A 115 -7.70 0.30 22.20
N VAL A 116 -8.38 1.07 21.33
CA VAL A 116 -9.55 0.61 20.55
C VAL A 116 -9.23 0.51 19.06
N GLY A 117 -8.22 1.22 18.59
CA GLY A 117 -7.89 1.34 17.17
C GLY A 117 -8.82 2.31 16.44
N GLY A 118 -8.92 2.16 15.12
CA GLY A 118 -9.74 3.05 14.30
C GLY A 118 -9.24 3.17 12.86
N LYS A 119 -9.93 4.02 12.11
CA LYS A 119 -9.61 4.28 10.70
C LYS A 119 -8.39 5.17 10.58
N ILE A 120 -7.48 4.76 9.72
CA ILE A 120 -6.37 5.57 9.23
C ILE A 120 -6.34 5.53 7.71
N SER A 121 -6.02 6.65 7.07
CA SER A 121 -6.00 6.76 5.62
C SER A 121 -4.89 7.66 5.12
N GLY A 122 -4.54 7.53 3.85
CA GLY A 122 -3.53 8.35 3.22
C GLY A 122 -3.42 8.13 1.73
N THR A 123 -2.52 8.90 1.12
CA THR A 123 -2.20 8.79 -0.31
C THR A 123 -0.74 8.41 -0.50
N TYR A 124 -0.44 7.75 -1.60
CA TYR A 124 0.93 7.38 -1.96
C TYR A 124 1.13 7.36 -3.47
N SER A 125 2.41 7.42 -3.87
CA SER A 125 2.86 7.34 -5.25
C SER A 125 3.49 5.99 -5.52
N LEU A 126 3.21 5.40 -6.68
CA LEU A 126 3.93 4.25 -7.20
C LEU A 126 4.94 4.71 -8.24
N SER A 127 6.21 4.34 -8.04
CA SER A 127 7.23 4.53 -9.07
C SER A 127 7.02 3.57 -10.25
N SER A 128 7.80 3.74 -11.32
CA SER A 128 7.84 2.78 -12.42
C SER A 128 8.21 1.39 -11.92
N ILE A 129 7.74 0.36 -12.61
CA ILE A 129 8.08 -1.03 -12.32
C ILE A 129 9.16 -1.52 -13.27
N ASP A 130 9.91 -2.53 -12.83
CA ASP A 130 10.94 -3.18 -13.64
C ASP A 130 10.89 -4.71 -13.48
N ASN A 131 11.50 -5.43 -14.42
CA ASN A 131 11.62 -6.90 -14.42
C ASN A 131 10.27 -7.65 -14.41
N CYS A 132 9.28 -7.12 -15.15
CA CYS A 132 7.92 -7.67 -15.24
C CYS A 132 7.65 -8.42 -16.56
N GLY A 133 8.70 -8.72 -17.32
CA GLY A 133 8.63 -9.37 -18.62
C GLY A 133 8.58 -8.41 -19.81
N PRO A 134 8.27 -8.91 -21.03
CA PRO A 134 8.39 -8.14 -22.27
C PRO A 134 7.51 -6.88 -22.32
N LEU A 135 6.41 -6.85 -21.56
CA LEU A 135 5.47 -5.73 -21.51
C LEU A 135 5.73 -4.75 -20.35
N THR A 136 6.89 -4.85 -19.67
CA THR A 136 7.23 -4.01 -18.50
C THR A 136 6.97 -2.53 -18.73
N GLY A 137 7.38 -1.97 -19.86
CA GLY A 137 7.16 -0.54 -20.15
C GLY A 137 5.67 -0.16 -20.21
N ILE A 138 4.85 -1.00 -20.86
CA ILE A 138 3.39 -0.78 -20.96
C ILE A 138 2.73 -0.97 -19.59
N LEU A 139 3.08 -2.03 -18.87
CA LEU A 139 2.56 -2.28 -17.52
C LEU A 139 2.92 -1.12 -16.58
N SER A 140 4.15 -0.61 -16.65
CA SER A 140 4.61 0.51 -15.85
C SER A 140 3.81 1.79 -16.10
N LEU A 141 3.37 2.05 -17.32
CA LEU A 141 2.55 3.23 -17.64
C LEU A 141 1.18 3.20 -16.97
N PHE A 142 0.68 2.00 -16.64
CA PHE A 142 -0.60 1.84 -15.95
C PHE A 142 -0.45 1.67 -14.44
N THR A 143 0.67 1.14 -13.95
CA THR A 143 0.85 0.98 -12.49
C THR A 143 1.42 2.22 -11.82
N ALA A 144 2.30 2.96 -12.51
CA ALA A 144 3.01 4.09 -11.91
C ALA A 144 2.15 5.36 -11.90
N GLY A 145 2.33 6.16 -10.86
CA GLY A 145 1.66 7.44 -10.72
C GLY A 145 1.32 7.79 -9.27
N ASP A 146 0.85 9.02 -9.12
CA ASP A 146 0.41 9.59 -7.85
C ASP A 146 -1.08 9.34 -7.61
N GLY A 147 -1.54 9.66 -6.39
CA GLY A 147 -2.96 9.66 -6.05
C GLY A 147 -3.55 8.29 -5.76
N ASN A 148 -2.71 7.27 -5.55
CA ASN A 148 -3.17 6.00 -4.98
C ASN A 148 -3.58 6.26 -3.53
N THR A 149 -4.67 5.65 -3.09
CA THR A 149 -5.15 5.76 -1.70
C THR A 149 -4.96 4.45 -0.97
N ILE A 150 -4.78 4.56 0.34
CA ILE A 150 -4.77 3.42 1.25
C ILE A 150 -5.63 3.77 2.45
N ASP A 151 -6.57 2.87 2.75
CA ASP A 151 -7.55 3.03 3.80
C ASP A 151 -7.50 1.77 4.66
N LEU A 152 -7.14 1.93 5.94
CA LEU A 152 -7.01 0.82 6.88
C LEU A 152 -7.91 1.06 8.09
N ASN A 153 -8.40 -0.02 8.67
CA ASN A 153 -9.07 0.00 9.96
C ASN A 153 -8.23 -0.84 10.93
N LEU A 154 -7.60 -0.17 11.89
CA LEU A 154 -6.80 -0.83 12.92
C LEU A 154 -7.72 -1.37 14.01
N THR A 155 -7.43 -2.58 14.47
CA THR A 155 -8.08 -3.21 15.61
C THR A 155 -7.01 -3.74 16.57
N PRO A 156 -7.21 -3.64 17.89
CA PRO A 156 -6.30 -4.21 18.87
C PRO A 156 -6.11 -5.70 18.62
N LYS A 157 -4.91 -6.18 18.89
CA LYS A 157 -4.66 -7.62 18.89
C LYS A 157 -5.44 -8.23 20.06
N ALA A 158 -6.22 -9.28 19.76
CA ALA A 158 -6.91 -10.08 20.77
C ALA A 158 -5.92 -10.86 21.66
#